data_AF-B4R418-F1
#
_entry.id   AF-B4R418-F1
#
_cell.length_a   1.000
_cell.length_b   1.000
_cell.length_c   1.000
_cell.angle_alpha   90.00
_cell.angle_beta   90.00
_cell.angle_gamma   90.00
#
_symmetry.space_group_name_H-M   'P 1'
#
loop_
_entity.id
_entity.type
_entity.pdbx_description
1 polymer ?
#
loop_
_entity_poly.entity_id
_entity_poly.type
_entity_poly.pdbx_seq_one_letter_code
_entity_poly.pdbx_strand_id
1 'polypeptide(L)'
;MVRSGPVAQTAPNKAAAMGKLCAGALIGIWQGAASAANGKRVSNDSLIMIYYHDLTIAVTELGPQKLLLGCELIEIYNDKEGKMLLEGLSHYNRPLEIKFDEMLKLMDQCEHVDKLSYASRHKSKLEGGERSSGGSDSAATGGANDGVALKLATNIFPRSPFSLLSGIIPGTKWCGTGDIAETYSDLGSEMAMDRCCRQHDLCPIKIRAYQNKYELMNDSLYTKSHCICDDMLFSCLKMTNTSASQLMGSIYFNLVQVPCLDGRSNHYKFRAAKEGF
;
A
#
# COMPACT_ATOMS: atom_id res chain seq x y z
N MET A 1 -23.25 54.43 7.25
CA MET A 1 -22.87 53.34 8.17
C MET A 1 -23.37 52.03 7.59
N VAL A 2 -22.52 51.26 6.92
CA VAL A 2 -22.84 49.90 6.42
C VAL A 2 -21.88 48.95 7.14
N ARG A 3 -22.44 47.96 7.86
CA ARG A 3 -21.70 46.96 8.61
C ARG A 3 -21.05 45.95 7.65
N SER A 4 -19.74 45.82 7.72
CA SER A 4 -18.93 44.77 7.09
C SER A 4 -19.09 43.45 7.85
N GLY A 5 -19.51 42.38 7.16
CA GLY A 5 -19.42 40.99 7.66
C GLY A 5 -18.03 40.39 7.43
N PRO A 6 -17.70 39.25 8.06
CA PRO A 6 -16.35 38.69 8.02
C PRO A 6 -16.04 38.06 6.66
N VAL A 7 -14.83 38.37 6.18
CA VAL A 7 -14.22 37.84 4.94
C VAL A 7 -13.88 36.37 5.14
N ALA A 8 -14.45 35.50 4.29
CA ALA A 8 -14.04 34.11 4.19
C ALA A 8 -12.59 34.02 3.69
N GLN A 9 -11.71 33.42 4.47
CA GLN A 9 -10.35 33.10 4.04
C GLN A 9 -10.43 32.04 2.95
N THR A 10 -10.03 32.42 1.74
CA THR A 10 -9.89 31.55 0.59
C THR A 10 -8.77 30.55 0.83
N ALA A 11 -9.12 29.26 0.88
CA ALA A 11 -8.16 28.17 0.84
C ALA A 11 -7.30 28.27 -0.44
N PRO A 12 -6.01 27.91 -0.40
CA PRO A 12 -5.14 28.04 -1.57
C PRO A 12 -5.66 27.22 -2.76
N ASN A 13 -5.60 27.85 -3.94
CA ASN A 13 -6.06 27.32 -5.24
C ASN A 13 -5.55 25.88 -5.50
N LYS A 14 -6.45 24.89 -5.39
CA LYS A 14 -6.21 23.47 -5.74
C LYS A 14 -5.74 23.27 -7.20
N ALA A 15 -6.00 24.23 -8.09
CA ALA A 15 -5.53 24.20 -9.48
C ALA A 15 -3.98 24.28 -9.62
N ALA A 16 -3.29 24.95 -8.68
CA ALA A 16 -1.83 25.03 -8.71
C ALA A 16 -1.15 23.77 -8.13
N ALA A 17 -1.85 23.01 -7.27
CA ALA A 17 -1.45 21.68 -6.84
C ALA A 17 -1.72 20.62 -7.93
N MET A 18 -2.78 20.78 -8.73
CA MET A 18 -3.10 19.90 -9.87
C MET A 18 -2.03 19.90 -10.98
N GLY A 19 -1.31 21.01 -11.19
CA GLY A 19 -0.19 21.05 -12.15
C GLY A 19 1.01 20.20 -11.73
N LYS A 20 1.26 20.07 -10.42
CA LYS A 20 2.31 19.19 -9.86
C LYS A 20 1.82 17.77 -9.62
N LEU A 21 0.52 17.53 -9.49
CA LEU A 21 -0.08 16.19 -9.42
C LEU A 21 -0.17 15.54 -10.80
N CYS A 22 -0.47 16.26 -11.88
CA CYS A 22 -0.36 15.68 -13.23
C CYS A 22 1.09 15.49 -13.66
N ALA A 23 2.00 16.42 -13.34
CA ALA A 23 3.42 16.24 -13.62
C ALA A 23 4.05 15.19 -12.69
N GLY A 24 3.67 15.11 -11.41
CA GLY A 24 4.21 14.17 -10.42
C GLY A 24 3.57 12.79 -10.44
N ALA A 25 2.30 12.66 -10.82
CA ALA A 25 1.70 11.37 -11.16
C ALA A 25 2.19 10.92 -12.53
N LEU A 26 2.37 11.79 -13.53
CA LEU A 26 3.08 11.36 -14.74
C LEU A 26 4.57 11.13 -14.50
N ILE A 27 5.26 11.83 -13.61
CA ILE A 27 6.69 11.58 -13.30
C ILE A 27 6.85 10.34 -12.42
N GLY A 28 5.96 10.10 -11.46
CA GLY A 28 5.92 8.91 -10.59
C GLY A 28 5.35 7.67 -11.30
N ILE A 29 4.37 7.83 -12.19
CA ILE A 29 4.00 6.82 -13.19
C ILE A 29 5.12 6.72 -14.23
N TRP A 30 5.93 7.75 -14.52
CA TRP A 30 7.16 7.63 -15.30
C TRP A 30 8.40 7.26 -14.46
N GLN A 31 8.28 6.97 -13.16
CA GLN A 31 9.42 6.55 -12.32
C GLN A 31 9.16 5.13 -11.80
N GLY A 32 7.92 4.80 -11.50
CA GLY A 32 7.38 3.46 -11.23
C GLY A 32 7.01 2.77 -12.53
N ALA A 33 6.10 3.33 -13.33
CA ALA A 33 5.88 2.83 -14.69
C ALA A 33 6.97 3.23 -15.68
N ALA A 34 7.94 4.13 -15.40
CA ALA A 34 9.26 4.13 -16.07
C ALA A 34 10.44 3.64 -15.23
N SER A 35 10.20 2.89 -14.15
CA SER A 35 11.08 1.76 -13.78
C SER A 35 10.62 0.49 -14.47
N ALA A 36 9.31 0.33 -14.73
CA ALA A 36 8.76 -0.68 -15.61
C ALA A 36 8.89 -0.32 -17.12
N ALA A 37 8.94 0.97 -17.47
CA ALA A 37 9.09 1.51 -18.84
C ALA A 37 10.34 2.38 -19.07
N ASN A 38 11.29 2.49 -18.12
CA ASN A 38 12.69 2.50 -18.53
C ASN A 38 12.90 1.08 -18.99
N GLY A 39 12.80 0.83 -20.29
CA GLY A 39 12.91 -0.48 -20.91
C GLY A 39 14.26 -1.16 -20.69
N LYS A 40 14.60 -1.47 -19.45
CA LYS A 40 15.46 -2.58 -19.11
C LYS A 40 14.51 -3.73 -18.79
N ARG A 41 14.10 -4.42 -19.85
CA ARG A 41 13.57 -5.78 -19.69
C ARG A 41 14.50 -6.51 -18.74
N VAL A 42 13.95 -7.20 -17.73
CA VAL A 42 14.77 -8.08 -16.89
C VAL A 42 15.43 -9.14 -17.79
N SER A 43 14.78 -9.51 -18.90
CA SER A 43 15.32 -10.38 -19.94
C SER A 43 14.82 -9.99 -21.34
N ASN A 44 15.66 -10.12 -22.38
CA ASN A 44 15.25 -9.80 -23.76
C ASN A 44 14.04 -10.62 -24.26
N ASP A 45 13.75 -11.77 -23.65
CA ASP A 45 12.64 -12.67 -24.00
C ASP A 45 11.42 -12.52 -23.08
N SER A 46 11.30 -11.40 -22.35
CA SER A 46 10.14 -11.15 -21.49
C SER A 46 8.96 -10.49 -22.21
N LEU A 47 7.76 -10.73 -21.67
CA LEU A 47 6.48 -10.22 -22.15
C LEU A 47 5.81 -9.40 -21.06
N ILE A 48 5.40 -8.18 -21.37
CA ILE A 48 4.60 -7.36 -20.47
C ILE A 48 3.14 -7.75 -20.60
N MET A 49 2.50 -8.10 -19.49
CA MET A 49 1.07 -8.38 -19.43
C MET A 49 0.39 -7.39 -18.48
N ILE A 50 -0.76 -6.87 -18.91
CA ILE A 50 -1.56 -5.93 -18.14
C ILE A 50 -2.87 -6.61 -17.77
N TYR A 51 -3.07 -6.83 -16.48
CA TYR A 51 -4.31 -7.36 -15.94
C TYR A 51 -5.01 -6.29 -15.12
N TYR A 52 -6.33 -6.34 -15.05
CA TYR A 52 -7.07 -5.47 -14.14
C TYR A 52 -8.29 -6.17 -13.56
N HIS A 53 -8.66 -5.75 -12.37
CA HIS A 53 -9.91 -6.13 -11.73
C HIS A 53 -10.37 -4.95 -10.88
N ASP A 54 -11.51 -4.36 -11.27
CA ASP A 54 -12.17 -3.30 -10.51
C ASP A 54 -11.23 -2.13 -10.14
N LEU A 55 -10.76 -2.02 -8.89
CA LEU A 55 -9.89 -0.92 -8.43
C LEU A 55 -8.38 -1.20 -8.52
N THR A 56 -7.95 -2.32 -9.11
CA THR A 56 -6.52 -2.69 -9.15
C THR A 56 -6.09 -3.09 -10.56
N ILE A 57 -4.96 -2.54 -11.00
CA ILE A 57 -4.24 -2.92 -12.22
C ILE A 57 -2.94 -3.61 -11.82
N ALA A 58 -2.62 -4.72 -12.47
CA ALA A 58 -1.35 -5.41 -12.34
C ALA A 58 -0.58 -5.32 -13.67
N VAL A 59 0.56 -4.64 -13.66
CA VAL A 59 1.52 -4.63 -14.77
C VAL A 59 2.60 -5.64 -14.44
N THR A 60 2.68 -6.70 -15.23
CA THR A 60 3.54 -7.86 -14.94
C THR A 60 4.51 -8.11 -16.07
N GLU A 61 5.72 -8.55 -15.73
CA GLU A 61 6.74 -8.98 -16.68
C GLU A 61 6.88 -10.50 -16.58
N LEU A 62 6.58 -11.21 -17.67
CA LEU A 62 6.66 -12.66 -17.75
C LEU A 62 7.87 -13.08 -18.58
N GLY A 63 8.74 -13.91 -18.02
CA GLY A 63 9.84 -14.55 -18.73
C GLY A 63 9.42 -15.82 -19.48
N PRO A 64 10.40 -16.60 -19.97
CA PRO A 64 10.16 -17.90 -20.58
C PRO A 64 9.30 -18.80 -19.66
N GLN A 65 8.44 -19.63 -20.27
CA GLN A 65 7.52 -20.52 -19.56
C GLN A 65 6.51 -19.81 -18.64
N LYS A 66 6.22 -18.52 -18.88
CA LYS A 66 5.30 -17.68 -18.08
C LYS A 66 5.77 -17.48 -16.64
N LEU A 67 7.08 -17.52 -16.39
CA LEU A 67 7.65 -17.19 -15.09
C LEU A 67 7.45 -15.70 -14.78
N LEU A 68 6.83 -15.36 -13.65
CA LEU A 68 6.69 -13.96 -13.23
C LEU A 68 8.04 -13.41 -12.77
N LEU A 69 8.59 -12.46 -13.53
CA LEU A 69 9.88 -11.81 -13.26
C LEU A 69 9.74 -10.47 -12.54
N GLY A 70 8.65 -9.76 -12.80
CA GLY A 70 8.37 -8.44 -12.25
C GLY A 70 6.88 -8.19 -12.11
N CYS A 71 6.51 -7.38 -11.13
CA CYS A 71 5.11 -6.98 -10.92
C CYS A 71 5.04 -5.60 -10.28
N GLU A 72 4.19 -4.75 -10.85
CA GLU A 72 3.76 -3.47 -10.29
C GLU A 72 2.25 -3.50 -10.16
N LEU A 73 1.74 -3.25 -8.94
CA LEU A 73 0.32 -3.13 -8.66
C LEU A 73 -0.05 -1.67 -8.50
N ILE A 74 -1.09 -1.23 -9.20
CA ILE A 74 -1.53 0.16 -9.25
C ILE A 74 -3.00 0.23 -8.83
N GLU A 75 -3.30 1.10 -7.87
CA GLU A 75 -4.66 1.41 -7.45
C GLU A 75 -5.34 2.41 -8.40
N ILE A 76 -6.59 2.14 -8.75
CA ILE A 76 -7.47 3.05 -9.47
C ILE A 76 -8.25 3.88 -8.44
N TYR A 77 -8.01 5.19 -8.40
CA TYR A 77 -8.68 6.11 -7.48
C TYR A 77 -10.08 6.51 -7.94
N ASN A 78 -10.26 6.71 -9.25
CA ASN A 78 -11.55 6.96 -9.86
C ASN A 78 -11.61 6.40 -11.29
N ASP A 79 -12.82 6.12 -11.76
CA ASP A 79 -13.06 5.46 -13.05
C ASP A 79 -12.46 6.21 -14.25
N LYS A 80 -12.35 7.54 -14.17
CA LYS A 80 -11.79 8.36 -15.25
C LYS A 80 -10.27 8.16 -15.35
N GLU A 81 -9.57 8.26 -14.23
CA GLU A 81 -8.13 8.00 -14.16
C GLU A 81 -7.79 6.56 -14.52
N GLY A 82 -8.58 5.60 -14.04
CA GLY A 82 -8.41 4.19 -14.39
C GLY A 82 -8.52 3.95 -15.90
N LYS A 83 -9.52 4.54 -16.56
CA LYS A 83 -9.68 4.43 -18.02
C LYS A 83 -8.51 5.06 -18.78
N MET A 84 -8.07 6.26 -18.39
CA MET A 84 -6.93 6.92 -19.02
C MET A 84 -5.65 6.10 -18.85
N LEU A 85 -5.44 5.51 -17.68
CA LEU A 85 -4.28 4.66 -17.42
C LEU A 85 -4.31 3.38 -18.27
N LEU A 86 -5.44 2.69 -18.33
CA LEU A 86 -5.61 1.49 -19.16
C LEU A 86 -5.42 1.79 -20.65
N GLU A 87 -5.90 2.95 -21.13
CA GLU A 87 -5.67 3.41 -22.50
C GLU A 87 -4.19 3.64 -22.78
N GLY A 88 -3.46 4.30 -21.88
CA GLY A 88 -2.00 4.47 -22.00
C GLY A 88 -1.24 3.15 -21.99
N LEU A 89 -1.64 2.22 -21.11
CA LEU A 89 -1.03 0.89 -21.00
C LEU A 89 -1.31 0.02 -22.23
N SER A 90 -2.43 0.25 -22.94
CA SER A 90 -2.80 -0.51 -24.13
C SER A 90 -1.78 -0.41 -25.28
N HIS A 91 -0.93 0.61 -25.26
CA HIS A 91 0.17 0.75 -26.22
C HIS A 91 1.23 -0.35 -26.09
N TYR A 92 1.40 -0.91 -24.88
CA TYR A 92 2.37 -1.97 -24.62
C TYR A 92 1.78 -3.35 -24.85
N ASN A 93 0.60 -3.61 -24.28
CA ASN A 93 -0.15 -4.83 -24.50
C ASN A 93 -1.63 -4.60 -24.15
N ARG A 94 -2.53 -5.42 -24.70
CA ARG A 94 -3.96 -5.31 -24.43
C ARG A 94 -4.25 -5.59 -22.95
N PRO A 95 -4.91 -4.66 -22.21
CA PRO A 95 -5.36 -4.92 -20.85
C PRO A 95 -6.41 -6.03 -20.81
N LEU A 96 -6.24 -6.97 -19.89
CA LEU A 96 -7.12 -8.12 -19.71
C LEU A 96 -7.84 -8.02 -18.36
N GLU A 97 -9.17 -8.01 -18.41
CA GLU A 97 -9.97 -8.14 -17.20
C GLU A 97 -9.88 -9.58 -16.69
N ILE A 98 -9.55 -9.75 -15.42
CA ILE A 98 -9.50 -11.06 -14.74
C ILE A 98 -10.50 -11.09 -13.59
N LYS A 99 -10.81 -12.27 -13.07
CA LYS A 99 -11.72 -12.41 -11.92
C LYS A 99 -11.04 -11.95 -10.63
N PHE A 100 -11.85 -11.67 -9.62
CA PHE A 100 -11.37 -11.26 -8.31
C PHE A 100 -10.39 -12.26 -7.70
N ASP A 101 -10.71 -13.57 -7.75
CA ASP A 101 -9.86 -14.61 -7.19
C ASP A 101 -8.56 -14.81 -8.00
N GLU A 102 -8.59 -14.54 -9.30
CA GLU A 102 -7.40 -14.55 -10.15
C GLU A 102 -6.50 -13.36 -9.83
N MET A 103 -7.08 -12.17 -9.59
CA MET A 103 -6.32 -10.99 -9.17
C MET A 103 -5.68 -11.21 -7.79
N LEU A 104 -6.40 -11.75 -6.81
CA LEU A 104 -5.82 -12.06 -5.50
C LEU A 104 -4.67 -13.07 -5.59
N LYS A 105 -4.78 -14.10 -6.44
CA LYS A 105 -3.67 -15.04 -6.70
C LYS A 105 -2.49 -14.33 -7.35
N LEU A 106 -2.73 -13.44 -8.30
CA LEU A 106 -1.68 -12.67 -8.95
C LEU A 106 -0.97 -11.74 -7.96
N MET A 107 -1.72 -11.05 -7.09
CA MET A 107 -1.15 -10.19 -6.04
C MET A 107 -0.26 -10.99 -5.09
N ASP A 108 -0.68 -12.20 -4.69
CA ASP A 108 0.16 -13.10 -3.89
C ASP A 108 1.45 -13.50 -4.63
N GLN A 109 1.38 -13.79 -5.93
CA GLN A 109 2.58 -14.04 -6.74
C GLN A 109 3.49 -12.81 -6.83
N CYS A 110 2.91 -11.60 -6.93
CA CYS A 110 3.66 -10.35 -6.92
C CYS A 110 4.40 -10.10 -5.60
N GLU A 111 3.79 -10.45 -4.47
CA GLU A 111 4.44 -10.43 -3.15
C GLU A 111 5.66 -11.38 -3.10
N HIS A 112 5.54 -12.59 -3.65
CA HIS A 112 6.66 -13.53 -3.71
C HIS A 112 7.83 -12.99 -4.55
N VAL A 113 7.53 -12.39 -5.71
CA VAL A 113 8.54 -11.78 -6.59
C VAL A 113 9.22 -10.58 -5.91
N ASP A 114 8.46 -9.75 -5.20
CA ASP A 114 9.01 -8.62 -4.44
C ASP A 114 9.96 -9.08 -3.34
N LYS A 115 9.58 -10.11 -2.56
CA LYS A 115 10.47 -10.72 -1.54
C LYS A 115 11.78 -11.22 -2.14
N LEU A 116 11.72 -11.94 -3.26
CA LEU A 116 12.91 -12.48 -3.94
C LEU A 116 13.79 -11.36 -4.50
N SER A 117 13.17 -10.34 -5.10
CA SER A 117 13.87 -9.16 -5.63
C SER A 117 14.57 -8.39 -4.53
N TYR A 118 13.91 -8.18 -3.39
CA TYR A 118 14.49 -7.56 -2.21
C TYR A 118 15.68 -8.37 -1.67
N ALA A 119 15.50 -9.69 -1.47
CA ALA A 119 16.56 -10.57 -0.97
C ALA A 119 17.80 -10.55 -1.88
N SER A 120 17.60 -10.54 -3.19
CA SER A 120 18.69 -10.49 -4.18
C SER A 120 19.46 -9.17 -4.12
N ARG A 121 18.76 -8.03 -3.99
CA ARG A 121 19.38 -6.70 -3.82
C ARG A 121 20.17 -6.57 -2.52
N HIS A 122 19.71 -7.20 -1.45
CA HIS A 122 20.40 -7.18 -0.17
C HIS A 122 21.58 -8.15 -0.11
N LYS A 123 21.49 -9.30 -0.78
CA LYS A 123 22.60 -10.24 -0.92
C LYS A 123 23.76 -9.64 -1.72
N SER A 124 23.48 -8.99 -2.85
CA SER A 124 24.52 -8.33 -3.65
C SER A 124 25.20 -7.17 -2.92
N LYS A 125 24.50 -6.49 -2.01
CA LYS A 125 25.07 -5.44 -1.14
C LYS A 125 26.01 -5.99 -0.06
N LEU A 126 25.78 -7.21 0.42
CA LEU A 126 26.65 -7.89 1.38
C LEU A 126 27.87 -8.53 0.70
N GLU A 127 27.72 -9.04 -0.52
CA GLU A 127 28.81 -9.67 -1.29
C GLU A 127 29.71 -8.65 -2.03
N GLY A 128 29.22 -7.43 -2.31
CA GLY A 128 29.98 -6.36 -2.97
C GLY A 128 30.73 -5.39 -2.05
N GLY A 129 30.80 -5.68 -0.74
CA GLY A 129 31.33 -4.78 0.28
C GLY A 129 32.79 -5.01 0.66
N GLU A 130 33.74 -4.91 -0.28
CA GLU A 130 35.13 -4.57 0.08
C GLU A 130 35.34 -3.05 0.00
N ARG A 131 35.68 -2.49 1.18
CA ARG A 131 36.49 -1.27 1.39
C ARG A 131 35.77 0.10 1.37
N SER A 132 35.23 0.47 2.53
CA SER A 132 35.57 1.77 3.15
C SER A 132 35.31 1.78 4.65
N SER A 133 36.35 2.17 5.37
CA SER A 133 36.54 2.28 6.81
C SER A 133 35.60 3.26 7.54
N GLY A 134 35.21 2.87 8.77
CA GLY A 134 35.22 3.75 9.94
C GLY A 134 33.87 4.11 10.54
N GLY A 135 33.59 3.60 11.76
CA GLY A 135 32.54 4.19 12.60
C GLY A 135 31.94 3.34 13.73
N SER A 136 32.79 2.80 14.62
CA SER A 136 32.52 2.53 16.05
C SER A 136 31.17 1.90 16.47
N ASP A 137 31.21 0.59 16.71
CA ASP A 137 30.34 -0.09 17.67
C ASP A 137 30.73 0.27 19.11
N SER A 138 29.74 0.51 19.96
CA SER A 138 29.90 0.40 21.40
C SER A 138 28.73 -0.41 21.94
N ALA A 139 29.08 -1.62 22.40
CA ALA A 139 28.22 -2.51 23.14
C ALA A 139 27.92 -1.95 24.53
N ALA A 140 26.71 -2.20 25.04
CA ALA A 140 26.46 -2.32 26.47
C ALA A 140 25.32 -3.30 26.75
N THR A 141 25.63 -4.22 27.65
CA THR A 141 24.89 -5.38 28.16
C THR A 141 23.98 -5.04 29.35
N GLY A 142 22.90 -5.82 29.54
CA GLY A 142 22.49 -6.31 30.88
C GLY A 142 21.06 -6.02 31.38
N GLY A 143 20.38 -7.09 31.82
CA GLY A 143 19.61 -7.11 33.09
C GLY A 143 18.08 -6.97 33.03
N ALA A 144 17.38 -8.01 33.51
CA ALA A 144 15.93 -8.14 33.65
C ALA A 144 15.31 -7.27 34.77
N ASN A 145 14.06 -6.82 34.59
CA ASN A 145 12.91 -7.08 35.49
C ASN A 145 11.66 -6.26 35.15
N ASP A 146 10.51 -6.84 35.51
CA ASP A 146 9.13 -6.42 35.30
C ASP A 146 8.82 -4.94 35.56
N GLY A 147 7.99 -4.36 34.67
CA GLY A 147 7.38 -3.03 34.85
C GLY A 147 7.54 -2.03 33.68
N VAL A 148 8.12 -2.42 32.55
CA VAL A 148 8.60 -1.49 31.50
C VAL A 148 7.53 -1.12 30.44
N ALA A 149 6.39 -1.81 30.38
CA ALA A 149 5.40 -1.65 29.30
C ALA A 149 4.76 -0.25 29.21
N LEU A 150 4.67 0.51 30.32
CA LEU A 150 4.03 1.83 30.33
C LEU A 150 5.01 3.00 30.24
N LYS A 151 6.30 2.79 30.51
CA LYS A 151 7.35 3.84 30.42
C LYS A 151 8.10 3.85 29.09
N LEU A 152 7.97 2.80 28.28
CA LEU A 152 8.52 2.80 26.93
C LEU A 152 7.71 3.69 25.96
N ALA A 153 6.46 3.98 26.32
CA ALA A 153 5.57 4.87 25.56
C ALA A 153 6.01 6.35 25.57
N THR A 154 6.96 6.79 26.39
CA THR A 154 7.34 8.22 26.44
C THR A 154 8.67 8.56 25.76
N ASN A 155 9.51 7.58 25.43
CA ASN A 155 10.86 7.82 24.91
C ASN A 155 11.16 7.27 23.50
N ILE A 156 10.16 6.69 22.81
CA ILE A 156 10.26 6.23 21.40
C ILE A 156 9.42 7.12 20.45
N PHE A 157 9.02 8.33 20.89
CA PHE A 157 8.35 9.29 20.00
C PHE A 157 9.37 10.28 19.44
N PRO A 158 9.75 10.20 18.14
CA PRO A 158 10.39 11.32 17.48
C PRO A 158 9.46 12.54 17.54
N ARG A 159 10.06 13.70 17.85
CA ARG A 159 9.43 15.01 18.11
C ARG A 159 8.80 15.62 16.84
N SER A 160 7.79 14.97 16.25
CA SER A 160 6.93 15.60 15.25
C SER A 160 5.47 15.25 15.54
N PRO A 161 4.67 16.22 16.03
CA PRO A 161 3.25 16.01 16.30
C PRO A 161 2.41 15.80 15.02
N PHE A 162 3.03 15.84 13.83
CA PHE A 162 2.34 15.69 12.56
C PHE A 162 2.20 14.23 12.08
N SER A 163 2.95 13.27 12.63
CA SER A 163 2.81 11.85 12.23
C SER A 163 1.58 11.16 12.81
N LEU A 164 0.98 11.71 13.88
CA LEU A 164 -0.30 11.24 14.42
C LEU A 164 -1.50 11.86 13.70
N LEU A 165 -1.30 12.90 12.89
CA LEU A 165 -2.35 13.55 12.08
C LEU A 165 -2.50 12.89 10.70
N SER A 166 -1.48 12.19 10.20
CA SER A 166 -1.52 11.45 8.93
C SER A 166 -2.16 10.06 9.06
N GLY A 167 -2.27 9.51 10.27
CA GLY A 167 -2.82 8.17 10.50
C GLY A 167 -1.92 7.01 10.05
N ILE A 168 -0.66 7.26 9.65
CA ILE A 168 0.31 6.22 9.24
C ILE A 168 1.12 5.75 10.45
N ILE A 169 1.28 4.43 10.62
CA ILE A 169 2.09 3.85 11.70
C ILE A 169 3.58 4.15 11.49
N PRO A 170 4.32 4.60 12.51
CA PRO A 170 5.75 4.84 12.40
C PRO A 170 6.53 3.63 11.89
N GLY A 171 7.46 3.86 10.95
CA GLY A 171 8.25 2.79 10.32
C GLY A 171 7.54 2.09 9.17
N THR A 172 6.34 2.55 8.77
CA THR A 172 5.56 2.00 7.65
C THR A 172 5.28 3.08 6.60
N LYS A 173 4.83 2.65 5.42
CA LYS A 173 4.32 3.54 4.38
C LYS A 173 2.89 3.25 3.99
N TRP A 174 2.40 2.04 4.26
CA TRP A 174 1.08 1.55 3.86
C TRP A 174 0.12 1.34 5.04
N CYS A 175 0.61 1.34 6.28
CA CYS A 175 -0.26 1.05 7.43
C CYS A 175 -0.93 2.32 7.97
N GLY A 176 -2.09 2.71 7.43
CA GLY A 176 -2.88 3.82 7.97
C GLY A 176 -4.11 4.21 7.17
N THR A 177 -4.51 5.48 7.26
CA THR A 177 -5.62 6.03 6.45
C THR A 177 -5.12 6.35 5.03
N GLY A 178 -4.97 5.31 4.22
CA GLY A 178 -4.25 5.36 2.94
C GLY A 178 -2.75 5.13 3.13
N ASP A 179 -1.96 5.47 2.12
CA ASP A 179 -0.52 5.25 2.09
C ASP A 179 0.26 6.54 1.74
N ILE A 180 1.56 6.51 2.02
CA ILE A 180 2.55 7.52 1.61
C ILE A 180 3.64 6.91 0.72
N ALA A 181 3.35 5.76 0.11
CA ALA A 181 4.29 5.01 -0.70
C ALA A 181 4.38 5.62 -2.11
N GLU A 182 5.59 5.70 -2.66
CA GLU A 182 5.78 6.23 -4.03
C GLU A 182 5.59 5.16 -5.11
N THR A 183 5.86 3.89 -4.77
CA THR A 183 5.78 2.73 -5.67
C THR A 183 5.34 1.49 -4.93
N TYR A 184 4.92 0.44 -5.65
CA TYR A 184 4.56 -0.84 -5.02
C TYR A 184 5.65 -1.36 -4.07
N SER A 185 6.92 -1.28 -4.47
CA SER A 185 8.06 -1.79 -3.67
C SER A 185 8.53 -0.83 -2.56
N ASP A 186 7.90 0.34 -2.42
CA ASP A 186 8.31 1.35 -1.45
C ASP A 186 7.77 1.02 -0.05
N LEU A 187 8.61 0.37 0.75
CA LEU A 187 8.29 -0.10 2.10
C LEU A 187 9.12 0.67 3.15
N GLY A 188 8.53 0.85 4.33
CA GLY A 188 9.18 1.38 5.53
C GLY A 188 10.11 0.35 6.21
N SER A 189 10.67 0.73 7.36
CA SER A 189 11.56 -0.13 8.15
C SER A 189 10.85 -1.36 8.73
N GLU A 190 9.56 -1.27 9.05
CA GLU A 190 8.71 -2.37 9.52
C GLU A 190 8.16 -3.20 8.34
N MET A 191 9.03 -3.59 7.41
CA MET A 191 8.67 -4.16 6.11
C MET A 191 7.68 -5.33 6.18
N ALA A 192 7.82 -6.22 7.18
CA ALA A 192 6.96 -7.40 7.29
C ALA A 192 5.50 -7.02 7.57
N MET A 193 5.27 -6.05 8.45
CA MET A 193 3.94 -5.51 8.71
C MET A 193 3.47 -4.62 7.56
N ASP A 194 4.37 -3.80 7.01
CA ASP A 194 4.06 -2.86 5.94
C ASP A 194 3.57 -3.59 4.66
N ARG A 195 4.12 -4.77 4.37
CA ARG A 195 3.62 -5.67 3.33
C ARG A 195 2.19 -6.14 3.57
N CYS A 196 1.81 -6.44 4.82
CA CYS A 196 0.44 -6.81 5.15
C CYS A 196 -0.53 -5.66 4.82
N CYS A 197 -0.15 -4.43 5.16
CA CYS A 197 -0.95 -3.25 4.88
C CYS A 197 -0.99 -2.93 3.39
N ARG A 198 0.13 -3.00 2.67
CA ARG A 198 0.19 -2.84 1.20
C ARG A 198 -0.78 -3.78 0.48
N GLN A 199 -0.77 -5.05 0.85
CA GLN A 199 -1.66 -6.06 0.27
C GLN A 199 -3.14 -5.77 0.54
N HIS A 200 -3.46 -5.21 1.72
CA HIS A 200 -4.81 -4.83 2.10
C HIS A 200 -5.27 -3.55 1.42
N ASP A 201 -4.41 -2.53 1.37
CA ASP A 201 -4.66 -1.27 0.70
C ASP A 201 -4.93 -1.51 -0.78
N LEU A 202 -4.15 -2.35 -1.46
CA LEU A 202 -4.34 -2.65 -2.88
C LEU A 202 -5.51 -3.63 -3.17
N CYS A 203 -6.40 -3.88 -2.20
CA CYS A 203 -7.55 -4.75 -2.39
C CYS A 203 -8.40 -4.29 -3.60
N PRO A 204 -8.64 -5.18 -4.59
CA PRO A 204 -9.37 -4.81 -5.81
C PRO A 204 -10.80 -4.33 -5.59
N ILE A 205 -11.44 -4.79 -4.51
CA ILE A 205 -12.82 -4.45 -4.17
C ILE A 205 -12.81 -3.72 -2.82
N LYS A 206 -13.18 -2.44 -2.85
CA LYS A 206 -13.32 -1.59 -1.67
C LYS A 206 -14.25 -0.41 -1.93
N ILE A 207 -14.83 0.12 -0.86
CA ILE A 207 -15.58 1.40 -0.88
C ILE A 207 -14.84 2.37 0.03
N ARG A 208 -14.32 3.46 -0.54
CA ARG A 208 -13.62 4.51 0.22
C ARG A 208 -14.59 5.27 1.13
N ALA A 209 -14.03 6.00 2.09
CA ALA A 209 -14.81 6.84 3.00
C ALA A 209 -15.74 7.79 2.23
N TYR A 210 -17.00 7.86 2.65
CA TYR A 210 -18.04 8.72 2.07
C TYR A 210 -18.30 8.51 0.57
N GLN A 211 -18.04 7.31 0.06
CA GLN A 211 -18.33 6.95 -1.32
C GLN A 211 -19.51 5.97 -1.39
N ASN A 212 -20.24 6.04 -2.51
CA ASN A 212 -21.25 5.06 -2.89
C ASN A 212 -20.69 4.17 -4.00
N LYS A 213 -20.71 2.86 -3.81
CA LYS A 213 -20.31 1.88 -4.83
C LYS A 213 -21.00 0.55 -4.57
N TYR A 214 -21.25 -0.22 -5.63
CA TYR A 214 -21.95 -1.51 -5.56
C TYR A 214 -23.30 -1.41 -4.84
N GLU A 215 -24.01 -0.29 -5.03
CA GLU A 215 -25.29 0.01 -4.37
C GLU A 215 -25.20 0.11 -2.83
N LEU A 216 -23.99 0.28 -2.29
CA LEU A 216 -23.72 0.47 -0.87
C LEU A 216 -23.09 1.85 -0.63
N MET A 217 -23.62 2.55 0.37
CA MET A 217 -23.02 3.79 0.88
C MET A 217 -22.05 3.48 2.03
N ASN A 218 -20.82 3.98 1.94
CA ASN A 218 -19.89 3.97 3.07
C ASN A 218 -19.92 5.32 3.81
N ASP A 219 -20.81 5.45 4.80
CA ASP A 219 -20.91 6.67 5.64
C ASP A 219 -19.80 6.81 6.70
N SER A 220 -18.81 5.91 6.70
CA SER A 220 -17.71 5.92 7.66
C SER A 220 -16.52 6.75 7.17
N LEU A 221 -15.71 7.22 8.11
CA LEU A 221 -14.45 7.96 7.87
C LEU A 221 -13.30 7.09 7.32
N TYR A 222 -13.53 5.79 7.16
CA TYR A 222 -12.52 4.81 6.76
C TYR A 222 -13.01 3.98 5.57
N THR A 223 -12.05 3.43 4.82
CA THR A 223 -12.31 2.54 3.69
C THR A 223 -12.77 1.17 4.18
N LYS A 224 -13.76 0.57 3.50
CA LYS A 224 -14.22 -0.80 3.74
C LYS A 224 -13.79 -1.68 2.56
N SER A 225 -12.91 -2.64 2.81
CA SER A 225 -12.38 -3.56 1.80
C SER A 225 -13.18 -4.86 1.74
N HIS A 226 -12.89 -5.70 0.75
CA HIS A 226 -13.47 -7.03 0.65
C HIS A 226 -13.05 -7.92 1.82
N CYS A 227 -13.98 -8.72 2.34
CA CYS A 227 -13.75 -9.56 3.51
C CYS A 227 -12.57 -10.52 3.39
N ILE A 228 -12.30 -11.05 2.19
CA ILE A 228 -11.10 -11.87 1.94
C ILE A 228 -9.81 -11.07 2.16
N CYS A 229 -9.76 -9.79 1.75
CA CYS A 229 -8.60 -8.93 1.98
C CYS A 229 -8.40 -8.68 3.48
N ASP A 230 -9.48 -8.46 4.24
CA ASP A 230 -9.44 -8.30 5.70
C ASP A 230 -8.98 -9.59 6.40
N ASP A 231 -9.44 -10.76 5.94
CA ASP A 231 -9.01 -12.06 6.46
C ASP A 231 -7.52 -12.33 6.21
N MET A 232 -7.02 -11.92 5.03
CA MET A 232 -5.59 -11.95 4.70
C MET A 232 -4.79 -10.99 5.59
N LEU A 233 -5.27 -9.77 5.80
CA LEU A 233 -4.65 -8.78 6.69
C LEU A 233 -4.53 -9.33 8.11
N PHE A 234 -5.63 -9.86 8.66
CA PHE A 234 -5.66 -10.46 9.99
C PHE A 234 -4.58 -11.54 10.14
N SER A 235 -4.54 -12.47 9.19
CA SER A 235 -3.61 -13.62 9.23
C SER A 235 -2.16 -13.16 9.06
N CYS A 236 -1.91 -12.20 8.17
CA CYS A 236 -0.58 -11.64 7.92
C CYS A 236 -0.04 -10.92 9.17
N LEU A 237 -0.84 -10.04 9.78
CA LEU A 237 -0.43 -9.31 10.99
C LEU A 237 -0.15 -10.24 12.17
N LYS A 238 -0.95 -11.32 12.33
CA LYS A 238 -0.70 -12.38 13.31
C LYS A 238 0.60 -13.11 13.08
N MET A 239 0.90 -13.44 11.83
CA MET A 239 2.13 -14.15 11.46
C MET A 239 3.39 -13.29 11.62
N THR A 240 3.30 -11.99 11.35
CA THR A 240 4.42 -11.04 11.53
C THR A 240 4.89 -10.98 12.99
N ASN A 241 3.97 -11.07 13.95
CA ASN A 241 4.25 -11.22 15.38
C ASN A 241 5.23 -10.16 15.96
N THR A 242 5.06 -8.90 15.62
CA THR A 242 5.80 -7.77 16.20
C THR A 242 4.87 -6.90 17.06
N SER A 243 5.42 -6.11 17.98
CA SER A 243 4.60 -5.17 18.77
C SER A 243 3.81 -4.19 17.89
N ALA A 244 4.40 -3.76 16.77
CA ALA A 244 3.73 -2.92 15.79
C ALA A 244 2.57 -3.65 15.09
N SER A 245 2.76 -4.91 14.65
CA SER A 245 1.69 -5.68 14.01
C SER A 245 0.56 -6.02 14.98
N GLN A 246 0.89 -6.25 16.25
CA GLN A 246 -0.11 -6.47 17.30
C GLN A 246 -0.94 -5.21 17.57
N LEU A 247 -0.29 -4.04 17.60
CA LEU A 247 -0.97 -2.75 17.73
C LEU A 247 -1.89 -2.47 16.54
N MET A 248 -1.39 -2.63 15.30
CA MET A 248 -2.18 -2.42 14.09
C MET A 248 -3.43 -3.31 14.06
N GLY A 249 -3.27 -4.61 14.33
CA GLY A 249 -4.40 -5.53 14.34
C GLY A 249 -5.40 -5.22 15.46
N SER A 250 -4.92 -4.84 16.65
CA SER A 250 -5.80 -4.41 17.75
C SER A 250 -6.60 -3.15 17.38
N ILE A 251 -5.97 -2.18 16.72
CA ILE A 251 -6.67 -0.96 16.26
C ILE A 251 -7.72 -1.34 15.21
N TYR A 252 -7.35 -2.10 14.18
CA TYR A 252 -8.23 -2.41 13.05
C TYR A 252 -9.41 -3.31 13.45
N PHE A 253 -9.12 -4.43 14.12
CA PHE A 253 -10.09 -5.51 14.36
C PHE A 253 -10.80 -5.41 15.71
N ASN A 254 -10.17 -4.85 16.75
CA ASN A 254 -10.76 -4.80 18.09
C ASN A 254 -11.32 -3.41 18.46
N LEU A 255 -10.62 -2.33 18.09
CA LEU A 255 -11.03 -0.97 18.46
C LEU A 255 -11.97 -0.32 17.43
N VAL A 256 -11.55 -0.26 16.16
CA VAL A 256 -12.33 0.37 15.08
C VAL A 256 -13.41 -0.58 14.57
N GLN A 257 -13.13 -1.88 14.58
CA GLN A 257 -14.03 -2.94 14.10
C GLN A 257 -14.59 -2.64 12.70
N VAL A 258 -13.68 -2.42 11.74
CA VAL A 258 -14.03 -2.07 10.36
C VAL A 258 -14.88 -3.18 9.70
N PRO A 259 -16.12 -2.91 9.28
CA PRO A 259 -16.90 -3.87 8.50
C PRO A 259 -16.33 -4.05 7.09
N CYS A 260 -16.49 -5.24 6.54
CA CYS A 260 -15.98 -5.60 5.22
C CYS A 260 -17.10 -5.90 4.21
N LEU A 261 -16.77 -5.94 2.93
CA LEU A 261 -17.69 -6.30 1.85
C LEU A 261 -17.71 -7.82 1.66
N ASP A 262 -18.86 -8.44 1.91
CA ASP A 262 -19.09 -9.87 1.71
C ASP A 262 -20.03 -10.08 0.51
N GLY A 263 -19.59 -10.86 -0.47
CA GLY A 263 -20.35 -11.08 -1.69
C GLY A 263 -19.48 -11.35 -2.93
N ARG A 264 -20.12 -11.39 -4.10
CA ARG A 264 -19.47 -11.60 -5.41
C ARG A 264 -20.28 -10.91 -6.51
N SER A 265 -19.64 -10.69 -7.66
CA SER A 265 -20.30 -10.21 -8.89
C SER A 265 -21.09 -8.90 -8.68
N ASN A 266 -20.49 -7.94 -7.97
CA ASN A 266 -21.10 -6.64 -7.64
C ASN A 266 -22.32 -6.69 -6.70
N HIS A 267 -22.64 -7.86 -6.14
CA HIS A 267 -23.64 -8.00 -5.08
C HIS A 267 -22.92 -8.17 -3.74
N TYR A 268 -22.73 -7.06 -3.03
CA TYR A 268 -22.07 -7.05 -1.72
C TYR A 268 -23.04 -6.61 -0.62
N LYS A 269 -22.74 -7.04 0.60
CA LYS A 269 -23.32 -6.52 1.84
C LYS A 269 -22.19 -6.25 2.83
N PHE A 270 -22.43 -5.37 3.80
CA PHE A 270 -21.50 -5.21 4.90
C PHE A 270 -21.59 -6.40 5.85
N ARG A 271 -20.44 -7.01 6.14
CA ARG A 271 -20.25 -8.00 7.20
C ARG A 271 -19.47 -7.35 8.33
N ALA A 272 -19.86 -7.64 9.57
CA ALA A 272 -19.11 -7.17 10.74
C ALA A 272 -17.64 -7.61 10.69
N ALA A 273 -16.78 -6.80 11.33
CA ALA A 273 -15.37 -7.08 11.46
C ALA A 273 -15.11 -8.47 12.04
N LYS A 274 -13.95 -9.03 11.68
CA LYS A 274 -13.45 -10.23 12.34
C LYS A 274 -13.06 -9.90 13.78
N GLU A 275 -13.57 -10.69 14.71
CA GLU A 275 -13.30 -10.53 16.13
C GLU A 275 -12.06 -11.32 16.58
N GLY A 276 -11.47 -10.92 17.70
CA GLY A 276 -10.45 -11.70 18.39
C GLY A 276 -9.07 -11.63 17.73
N PHE A 277 -8.66 -10.42 17.32
CA PHE A 277 -7.23 -10.17 17.11
C PHE A 277 -6.53 -10.11 18.47
#